data_AF-A0A8J7FJV2-F1
#
_entry.id   AF-A0A8J7FJV2-F1
#
_cell.length_a   1.000
_cell.length_b   1.000
_cell.length_c   1.000
_cell.angle_alpha   90.00
_cell.angle_beta   90.00
_cell.angle_gamma   90.00
#
_symmetry.space_group_name_H-M   'P 1'
#
loop_
_entity.id
_entity.type
_entity.pdbx_description
1 polymer ?
#
loop_
_entity_poly.entity_id
_entity_poly.type
_entity_poly.pdbx_seq_one_letter_code
_entity_poly.pdbx_strand_id
1 'polypeptide(L)'
;MITLLAALNTASPVAPASEREQLRLPNTAQWSRVDGSHVAIWTGRQEAWLLTFSKHCTLPQTGQVLVLHTSHGHLQRGLPVLPDNAKACKLERIAPAVLSDTPAPTGKVQRIDHGTDLASHPSR
;
A
#
# COMPACT_ATOMS: atom_id res chain seq x y z
N MET A 1 -7.32 19.55 -55.82
CA MET A 1 -6.17 19.03 -55.05
C MET A 1 -6.59 19.05 -53.59
N ILE A 2 -6.91 17.89 -53.01
CA ILE A 2 -7.53 17.77 -51.68
C ILE A 2 -6.42 17.49 -50.67
N THR A 3 -6.18 18.42 -49.77
CA THR A 3 -5.19 18.28 -48.68
C THR A 3 -5.87 17.55 -47.52
N LEU A 4 -5.48 16.29 -47.27
CA LEU A 4 -5.88 15.56 -46.07
C LEU A 4 -5.21 16.17 -44.83
N LEU A 5 -6.01 16.64 -43.87
CA LEU A 5 -5.56 16.93 -42.51
C LEU A 5 -5.52 15.63 -41.71
N ALA A 6 -4.32 15.12 -41.46
CA ALA A 6 -4.11 14.01 -40.53
C ALA A 6 -4.25 14.56 -39.09
N ALA A 7 -5.36 14.21 -38.44
CA ALA A 7 -5.53 14.41 -37.01
C ALA A 7 -4.58 13.47 -36.26
N LEU A 8 -3.47 14.02 -35.76
CA LEU A 8 -2.62 13.32 -34.79
C LEU A 8 -3.41 13.16 -33.49
N ASN A 9 -4.04 12.00 -33.33
CA ASN A 9 -4.44 11.50 -32.02
C ASN A 9 -3.17 11.26 -31.19
N THR A 10 -2.69 12.29 -30.52
CA THR A 10 -1.70 12.16 -29.45
C THR A 10 -2.37 11.46 -28.28
N ALA A 11 -2.39 10.13 -28.33
CA ALA A 11 -2.56 9.32 -27.14
C ALA A 11 -1.35 9.62 -26.24
N SER A 12 -1.54 10.53 -25.27
CA SER A 12 -0.58 10.71 -24.20
C SER A 12 -0.26 9.34 -23.62
N PRO A 13 1.01 8.88 -23.63
CA PRO A 13 1.34 7.64 -22.96
C PRO A 13 1.00 7.84 -21.48
N VAL A 14 -0.02 7.12 -21.00
CA VAL A 14 -0.31 7.02 -19.57
C VAL A 14 0.94 6.37 -18.98
N ALA A 15 1.81 7.18 -18.39
CA ALA A 15 3.00 6.68 -17.73
C ALA A 15 2.56 5.58 -16.74
N PRO A 16 3.18 4.40 -16.73
CA PRO A 16 2.91 3.42 -15.70
C PRO A 16 3.21 4.11 -14.38
N ALA A 17 2.16 4.30 -13.57
CA ALA A 17 2.29 4.97 -12.30
C ALA A 17 3.41 4.24 -11.53
N SER A 18 4.49 4.96 -11.30
CA SER A 18 5.79 4.33 -11.02
C SER A 18 5.84 3.83 -9.58
N GLU A 19 6.69 2.84 -9.34
CA GLU A 19 6.96 2.33 -7.99
C GLU A 19 7.34 3.45 -7.04
N ARG A 20 6.99 3.28 -5.76
CA ARG A 20 7.28 4.25 -4.71
C ARG A 20 8.22 3.65 -3.66
N GLU A 21 9.09 4.48 -3.11
CA GLU A 21 9.87 4.14 -1.91
C GLU A 21 9.01 4.23 -0.64
N GLN A 22 8.02 5.12 -0.62
CA GLN A 22 7.19 5.39 0.53
C GLN A 22 5.72 5.58 0.13
N LEU A 23 4.82 5.15 1.03
CA LEU A 23 3.39 5.34 0.89
C LEU A 23 2.82 5.91 2.19
N ARG A 24 2.19 7.08 2.11
CA ARG A 24 1.43 7.62 3.25
C ARG A 24 0.19 6.74 3.47
N LEU A 25 0.06 6.20 4.69
CA LEU A 25 -1.07 5.38 5.06
C LEU A 25 -2.07 6.21 5.87
N PRO A 26 -3.27 6.51 5.33
CA PRO A 26 -4.30 7.24 6.06
C PRO A 26 -4.80 6.42 7.25
N ASN A 27 -5.43 7.09 8.22
CA ASN A 27 -5.99 6.43 9.41
C ASN A 27 -7.11 5.44 9.06
N THR A 28 -7.77 5.65 7.92
CA THR A 28 -8.79 4.78 7.37
C THR A 28 -8.32 4.26 6.02
N ALA A 29 -7.88 3.01 5.98
CA ALA A 29 -7.54 2.30 4.76
C ALA A 29 -8.20 0.92 4.77
N GLN A 30 -8.44 0.42 3.57
CA GLN A 30 -9.02 -0.91 3.34
C GLN A 30 -8.00 -1.81 2.67
N TRP A 31 -8.11 -3.12 2.86
CA TRP A 31 -7.16 -4.06 2.27
C TRP A 31 -7.78 -5.40 1.90
N SER A 32 -7.15 -6.08 0.95
CA SER A 32 -7.39 -7.49 0.65
C SER A 32 -6.07 -8.17 0.33
N ARG A 33 -5.97 -9.43 0.72
CA ARG A 33 -4.91 -10.30 0.24
C ARG A 33 -5.12 -10.54 -1.26
N VAL A 34 -4.03 -10.46 -2.02
CA VAL A 34 -4.00 -10.85 -3.44
C VAL A 34 -3.48 -12.29 -3.53
N ASP A 35 -2.37 -12.58 -2.85
CA ASP A 35 -1.79 -13.93 -2.77
C ASP A 35 -0.89 -14.10 -1.52
N GLY A 36 -0.02 -15.12 -1.55
CA GLY A 36 0.96 -15.45 -0.50
C GLY A 36 1.84 -14.30 -0.02
N SER A 37 2.23 -13.38 -0.92
CA SER A 37 3.21 -12.30 -0.67
C SER A 37 2.67 -10.91 -1.06
N HIS A 38 1.45 -10.82 -1.57
CA HIS A 38 0.90 -9.57 -2.07
C HIS A 38 -0.39 -9.16 -1.35
N VAL A 39 -0.47 -7.87 -1.03
CA VAL A 39 -1.68 -7.22 -0.50
C VAL A 39 -2.00 -5.99 -1.34
N ALA A 40 -3.27 -5.82 -1.68
CA ALA A 40 -3.77 -4.55 -2.18
C ALA A 40 -4.31 -3.72 -0.99
N ILE A 41 -3.90 -2.45 -0.92
CA ILE A 41 -4.40 -1.46 0.05
C ILE A 41 -5.06 -0.31 -0.69
N TRP A 42 -6.28 0.00 -0.30
CA TRP A 42 -7.02 1.17 -0.76
C TRP A 42 -6.82 2.31 0.25
N THR A 43 -6.15 3.37 -0.19
CA THR A 43 -5.96 4.62 0.56
C THR A 43 -7.07 5.63 0.30
N GLY A 44 -7.92 5.36 -0.68
CA GLY A 44 -9.12 6.13 -1.00
C GLY A 44 -10.06 5.33 -1.89
N ARG A 45 -11.12 5.99 -2.40
CA ARG A 45 -12.15 5.33 -3.21
C ARG A 45 -11.64 4.77 -4.54
N GLN A 46 -10.64 5.43 -5.13
CA GLN A 46 -10.06 5.08 -6.44
C GLN A 46 -8.54 4.93 -6.39
N GLU A 47 -7.95 5.05 -5.19
CA GLU A 47 -6.50 4.95 -5.02
C GLU A 47 -6.19 3.67 -4.27
N ALA A 48 -5.51 2.75 -4.96
CA ALA A 48 -5.02 1.52 -4.36
C ALA A 48 -3.58 1.23 -4.74
N TRP A 49 -2.92 0.50 -3.86
CA TRP A 49 -1.51 0.18 -3.90
C TRP A 49 -1.31 -1.31 -3.67
N LEU A 50 -0.55 -1.94 -4.56
CA LEU A 50 -0.05 -3.28 -4.39
C LEU A 50 1.24 -3.22 -3.55
N LEU A 51 1.20 -3.87 -2.40
CA LEU A 51 2.35 -4.08 -1.53
C LEU A 51 2.88 -5.50 -1.74
N THR A 52 4.16 -5.62 -2.06
CA THR A 52 4.87 -6.90 -2.11
C THR A 52 5.70 -7.06 -0.85
N PHE A 53 5.52 -8.18 -0.17
CA PHE A 53 6.22 -8.53 1.05
C PHE A 53 7.23 -9.64 0.78
N SER A 54 8.29 -9.71 1.58
CA SER A 54 9.26 -10.81 1.52
C SER A 54 8.56 -12.16 1.76
N LYS A 55 9.11 -13.23 1.16
CA LYS A 55 8.52 -14.58 1.18
C LYS A 55 8.28 -15.18 2.58
N HIS A 56 8.94 -14.63 3.60
CA HIS A 56 8.84 -15.10 4.99
C HIS A 56 7.75 -14.39 5.80
N CYS A 57 6.98 -13.48 5.18
CA CYS A 57 5.88 -12.80 5.82
C CYS A 57 4.66 -13.71 5.98
N THR A 58 4.20 -13.86 7.22
CA THR A 58 2.87 -14.44 7.49
C THR A 58 1.82 -13.34 7.34
N LEU A 59 1.16 -13.31 6.18
CA LEU A 59 0.06 -12.37 5.94
C LEU A 59 -1.26 -12.88 6.54
N PRO A 60 -2.06 -12.00 7.16
CA PRO A 60 -3.40 -12.35 7.63
C PRO A 60 -4.32 -12.74 6.46
N GLN A 61 -5.45 -13.37 6.79
CA GLN A 61 -6.47 -13.71 5.81
C GLN A 61 -7.38 -12.50 5.52
N THR A 62 -7.94 -12.43 4.31
CA THR A 62 -8.93 -11.39 3.96
C THR A 62 -10.11 -11.45 4.95
N GLY A 63 -10.53 -10.29 5.46
CA GLY A 63 -11.57 -10.17 6.50
C GLY A 63 -11.00 -9.99 7.92
N GLN A 64 -9.72 -10.26 8.13
CA GLN A 64 -9.02 -9.88 9.36
C GLN A 64 -8.54 -8.42 9.29
N VAL A 65 -8.15 -7.85 10.44
CA VAL A 65 -7.47 -6.56 10.47
C VAL A 65 -6.02 -6.75 10.05
N LEU A 66 -5.55 -5.96 9.08
CA LEU A 66 -4.13 -5.92 8.71
C LEU A 66 -3.47 -4.84 9.56
N VAL A 67 -2.58 -5.25 10.46
CA VAL A 67 -1.80 -4.33 11.28
C VAL A 67 -0.49 -4.02 10.57
N LEU A 68 -0.23 -2.74 10.29
CA LEU A 68 0.99 -2.28 9.63
C LEU A 68 1.73 -1.27 10.50
N HIS A 69 3.04 -1.48 10.61
CA HIS A 69 4.00 -0.55 11.16
C HIS A 69 4.32 0.55 10.15
N THR A 70 4.22 1.79 10.58
CA THR A 70 4.59 2.98 9.81
C THR A 70 5.63 3.79 10.55
N SER A 71 6.42 4.56 9.82
CA SER A 71 7.26 5.62 10.38
C SER A 71 6.67 6.97 9.99
N HIS A 72 6.28 7.76 10.98
CA HIS A 72 5.61 9.06 10.77
C HIS A 72 4.42 8.98 9.79
N GLY A 73 3.59 7.94 9.90
CA GLY A 73 2.42 7.69 9.05
C GLY A 73 2.74 7.13 7.66
N HIS A 74 3.99 6.77 7.36
CA HIS A 74 4.42 6.25 6.06
C HIS A 74 4.87 4.79 6.17
N LEU A 75 4.41 3.97 5.21
CA LEU A 75 5.03 2.69 4.89
C LEU A 75 6.28 2.98 4.05
N GLN A 76 7.36 2.25 4.30
CA GLN A 76 8.62 2.44 3.60
C GLN A 76 9.18 1.10 3.13
N ARG A 77 9.71 1.09 1.91
CA ARG A 77 10.38 -0.08 1.36
C ARG A 77 11.62 -0.47 2.18
N GLY A 78 11.90 -1.76 2.25
CA GLY A 78 13.05 -2.34 2.95
C GLY A 78 12.88 -2.44 4.45
N LEU A 79 11.84 -1.83 5.03
CA LEU A 79 11.60 -1.83 6.46
C LEU A 79 10.64 -2.95 6.89
N PRO A 80 10.76 -3.42 8.14
CA PRO A 80 9.76 -4.28 8.74
C PRO A 80 8.43 -3.57 8.90
N VAL A 81 7.38 -4.23 8.45
CA VAL A 81 6.05 -3.61 8.32
C VAL A 81 4.96 -4.38 9.07
N LEU A 82 5.19 -5.64 9.44
CA LEU A 82 4.25 -6.43 10.25
C LEU A 82 4.77 -6.57 11.70
N PRO A 83 3.89 -6.55 12.71
CA PRO A 83 4.27 -6.64 14.12
C PRO A 83 4.90 -7.99 14.48
N ASP A 84 4.33 -9.09 14.02
CA ASP A 84 4.68 -10.43 14.52
C ASP A 84 5.97 -11.02 13.93
N ASN A 85 6.64 -10.32 13.01
CA ASN A 85 7.83 -10.86 12.32
C ASN A 85 8.85 -9.79 11.92
N ALA A 86 8.99 -8.76 12.77
CA ALA A 86 9.65 -7.48 12.49
C ALA A 86 11.14 -7.49 12.11
N LYS A 87 11.79 -8.65 11.87
CA LYS A 87 13.15 -8.69 11.30
C LYS A 87 13.23 -9.41 9.95
N ALA A 88 12.38 -10.42 9.73
CA ALA A 88 12.39 -11.23 8.52
C ALA A 88 11.34 -10.78 7.49
N CYS A 89 10.23 -10.19 7.96
CA CYS A 89 9.17 -9.71 7.10
C CYS A 89 9.39 -8.25 6.71
N LYS A 90 9.75 -8.00 5.45
CA LYS A 90 10.03 -6.67 4.91
C LYS A 90 9.05 -6.30 3.80
N LEU A 91 8.76 -5.01 3.68
CA LEU A 91 8.06 -4.47 2.51
C LEU A 91 9.06 -4.32 1.36
N GLU A 92 8.93 -5.11 0.31
CA GLU A 92 9.89 -5.13 -0.81
C GLU A 92 9.51 -4.19 -1.94
N ARG A 93 8.20 -3.94 -2.14
CA ARG A 93 7.72 -3.11 -3.24
C ARG A 93 6.43 -2.39 -2.88
N ILE A 94 6.29 -1.18 -3.40
CA ILE A 94 5.06 -0.39 -3.37
C ILE A 94 4.78 0.04 -4.81
N ALA A 95 3.72 -0.48 -5.40
CA ALA A 95 3.31 -0.13 -6.75
C ALA A 95 1.82 0.24 -6.76
N PRO A 96 1.36 1.09 -7.68
CA PRO A 96 -0.06 1.30 -7.89
C PRO A 96 -0.74 -0.03 -8.24
N ALA A 97 -1.89 -0.29 -7.62
CA ALA A 97 -2.70 -1.45 -7.99
C ALA A 97 -3.53 -1.10 -9.24
N VAL A 98 -3.54 -1.99 -10.23
CA VAL A 98 -4.48 -1.89 -11.34
C VAL A 98 -5.85 -2.34 -10.83
N LEU A 99 -6.72 -1.37 -10.56
CA LEU A 99 -8.08 -1.61 -10.11
C LEU A 99 -8.98 -1.87 -11.33
N SER A 100 -9.14 -3.13 -11.72
CA SER A 100 -10.20 -3.53 -12.66
C SER A 100 -11.53 -3.57 -11.92
N ASP A 101 -12.25 -2.43 -11.86
CA ASP A 101 -13.62 -2.26 -11.31
C ASP A 101 -13.92 -2.93 -9.95
N THR A 102 -12.89 -3.32 -9.20
CA THR A 102 -13.05 -4.11 -7.98
C THR A 102 -13.30 -3.14 -6.83
N PRO A 103 -14.47 -3.20 -6.17
CA PRO A 103 -14.76 -2.31 -5.06
C PRO A 103 -13.80 -2.55 -3.91
N ALA A 104 -13.51 -1.50 -3.16
CA ALA A 104 -12.64 -1.61 -2.00
C ALA A 104 -13.21 -2.63 -0.99
N PRO A 105 -12.40 -3.57 -0.52
CA PRO A 105 -12.82 -4.62 0.40
C PRO A 105 -13.18 -4.07 1.78
N THR A 106 -13.91 -4.82 2.58
CA THR A 106 -14.29 -4.41 3.96
C THR A 106 -13.17 -4.59 4.98
N GLY A 107 -12.09 -5.32 4.63
CA GLY A 107 -10.94 -5.55 5.49
C GLY A 107 -10.31 -4.23 5.90
N LYS A 108 -10.11 -4.02 7.21
CA LYS A 108 -9.59 -2.76 7.76
C LYS A 108 -8.08 -2.85 7.96
N VAL A 109 -7.39 -1.75 7.69
CA VAL A 109 -5.99 -1.57 8.06
C VAL A 109 -5.91 -0.84 9.40
N GLN A 110 -5.11 -1.37 10.32
CA GLN A 110 -4.72 -0.70 11.55
C GLN A 110 -3.27 -0.24 11.43
N ARG A 111 -3.04 1.05 11.65
CA ARG A 111 -1.70 1.66 11.62
C ARG A 111 -1.11 1.72 13.02
N ILE A 112 0.17 1.39 13.17
CA ILE A 112 0.96 1.59 14.38
C ILE A 112 2.22 2.38 14.00
N ASP A 113 2.37 3.59 14.54
CA ASP A 113 3.50 4.45 14.23
C ASP A 113 4.71 4.17 15.14
N HIS A 114 5.81 3.70 14.55
CA HIS A 114 7.15 3.68 15.15
C HIS A 114 7.62 5.13 15.26
N GLY A 115 7.49 5.70 16.45
CA GLY A 115 7.66 7.12 16.72
C GLY A 115 6.77 7.64 17.84
N THR A 116 5.76 6.87 18.25
CA THR A 116 4.99 7.16 19.48
C THR A 116 5.56 6.39 20.67
N ASP A 117 6.86 6.52 20.90
CA ASP A 117 7.43 6.29 22.22
C ASP A 117 7.34 7.63 22.97
N LEU A 118 6.10 8.05 23.26
CA LEU A 118 5.84 9.24 24.08
C LEU A 118 5.24 8.75 25.40
N ALA A 119 6.16 8.48 26.32
CA ALA A 119 5.99 8.69 27.75
C ALA A 119 4.72 8.07 28.36
N SER A 120 4.79 6.76 28.61
CA SER A 120 4.16 6.21 29.82
C SER A 120 4.80 6.91 31.02
N HIS A 121 4.15 7.99 31.48
CA HIS A 121 4.52 8.74 32.67
C HIS A 121 4.65 7.79 33.87
N PRO A 122 5.73 7.86 34.67
CA PRO A 122 5.66 7.41 36.05
C PRO A 122 4.81 8.44 36.81
N SER A 123 3.56 8.06 37.11
CA SER A 123 2.82 8.75 38.17
C SER A 123 3.59 8.52 39.48
N ARG A 124 3.88 9.65 40.14
CA ARG A 124 4.54 9.75 41.45
C ARG A 124 3.99 8.80 42.50
#